data_AF-A0A7C3KV73-F1
#
_entry.id   AF-A0A7C3KV73-F1
#
_cell.length_a   1.000
_cell.length_b   1.000
_cell.length_c   1.000
_cell.angle_alpha   90.00
_cell.angle_beta   90.00
_cell.angle_gamma   90.00
#
_symmetry.space_group_name_H-M   'P 1'
#
loop_
_entity.id
_entity.type
_entity.pdbx_description
1 polymer ?
#
loop_
_entity_poly.entity_id
_entity_poly.type
_entity_poly.pdbx_seq_one_letter_code
_entity_poly.pdbx_strand_id
1 'polypeptide(L)'
;MPRSLPCILLLLSSAAVSAELKVGDAAPPIQVAEWLGGGPVEIAEGKGKTIHVVVLWASESGPSIDVIPLLTRLGKRFAGASVKIIGISIDPPELREKVKRYVKSLGSTVGFPVALDDAGSTKRAYL
;
A
#
# COMPACT_ATOMS: atom_id res chain seq x y z
N MET A 1 -12.84 -35.58 -48.52
CA MET A 1 -11.71 -35.27 -47.62
C MET A 1 -11.70 -33.77 -47.34
N PRO A 2 -12.30 -33.29 -46.23
CA PRO A 2 -12.31 -31.86 -45.90
C PRO A 2 -10.95 -31.45 -45.33
N ARG A 3 -10.37 -30.39 -45.89
CA ARG A 3 -9.13 -29.76 -45.43
C ARG A 3 -9.43 -28.90 -44.22
N SER A 4 -8.77 -29.20 -43.10
CA SER A 4 -8.88 -28.55 -41.81
C SER A 4 -8.54 -27.05 -41.88
N LEU A 5 -9.43 -26.18 -41.38
CA LEU A 5 -9.12 -24.77 -41.11
C LEU A 5 -8.31 -24.67 -39.81
N PRO A 6 -7.19 -23.93 -39.77
CA PRO A 6 -6.47 -23.68 -38.53
C PRO A 6 -7.19 -22.57 -37.74
N CYS A 7 -7.68 -22.92 -36.53
CA CYS A 7 -8.09 -21.95 -35.53
C CYS A 7 -6.87 -21.12 -35.10
N ILE A 8 -6.79 -19.88 -35.58
CA ILE A 8 -5.84 -18.89 -35.08
C ILE A 8 -6.33 -18.47 -33.68
N LEU A 9 -5.69 -19.02 -32.65
CA LEU A 9 -5.87 -18.61 -31.27
C LEU A 9 -5.19 -17.25 -31.10
N LEU A 10 -5.97 -16.17 -31.17
CA LEU A 10 -5.49 -14.82 -30.92
C LEU A 10 -5.17 -14.70 -29.42
N LEU A 11 -3.90 -14.82 -29.06
CA LEU A 11 -3.39 -14.49 -27.73
C LEU A 11 -3.55 -12.98 -27.52
N LEU A 12 -4.65 -12.57 -26.89
CA LEU A 12 -4.75 -11.23 -26.30
C LEU A 12 -3.75 -11.15 -25.15
N SER A 13 -2.56 -10.61 -25.43
CA SER A 13 -1.69 -10.09 -24.37
C SER A 13 -2.43 -8.94 -23.69
N SER A 14 -3.01 -9.20 -22.52
CA SER A 14 -3.44 -8.13 -21.63
C SER A 14 -2.20 -7.43 -21.09
N ALA A 15 -1.74 -6.41 -21.80
CA ALA A 15 -0.83 -5.45 -21.21
C ALA A 15 -1.60 -4.75 -20.09
N ALA A 16 -1.27 -5.08 -18.84
CA ALA A 16 -1.79 -4.37 -17.68
C ALA A 16 -1.29 -2.93 -17.76
N VAL A 17 -2.10 -2.05 -18.33
CA VAL A 17 -1.89 -0.60 -18.26
C VAL A 17 -2.01 -0.23 -16.80
N SER A 18 -0.92 0.26 -16.21
CA SER A 18 -0.96 0.93 -14.90
C SER A 18 -1.85 2.16 -15.08
N ALA A 19 -3.10 2.09 -14.63
CA ALA A 19 -4.00 3.22 -14.71
C ALA A 19 -3.58 4.22 -13.63
N GLU A 20 -3.07 5.37 -14.06
CA GLU A 20 -2.76 6.49 -13.17
C GLU A 20 -4.05 6.92 -12.46
N LEU A 21 -4.01 6.93 -11.12
CA LEU A 21 -5.16 7.30 -10.29
C LEU A 21 -5.53 8.77 -10.49
N LYS A 22 -6.84 9.04 -10.59
CA LYS A 22 -7.39 10.39 -10.71
C LYS A 22 -8.25 10.74 -9.51
N VAL A 23 -8.39 12.05 -9.28
CA VAL A 23 -9.32 12.56 -8.27
C VAL A 23 -10.75 12.10 -8.62
N GLY A 24 -11.41 11.46 -7.66
CA GLY A 24 -12.75 10.91 -7.81
C GLY A 24 -12.78 9.40 -8.06
N ASP A 25 -11.65 8.78 -8.40
CA ASP A 25 -11.57 7.33 -8.52
C ASP A 25 -11.81 6.65 -7.17
N ALA A 26 -12.35 5.43 -7.23
CA ALA A 26 -12.42 4.59 -6.04
C ALA A 26 -11.01 4.20 -5.62
N ALA A 27 -10.68 4.41 -4.34
CA ALA A 27 -9.40 3.98 -3.78
C ALA A 27 -9.23 2.46 -3.96
N PRO A 28 -8.14 2.00 -4.60
CA PRO A 28 -7.87 0.57 -4.77
C PRO A 28 -7.70 -0.14 -3.42
N PRO A 29 -7.98 -1.46 -3.34
CA PRO A 29 -7.70 -2.23 -2.12
C PRO A 29 -6.20 -2.24 -1.80
N ILE A 30 -5.87 -2.27 -0.50
CA ILE A 30 -4.49 -2.45 -0.04
C ILE A 30 -4.20 -3.96 -0.03
N GLN A 31 -3.15 -4.36 -0.74
CA GLN A 31 -2.70 -5.75 -0.84
C GLN A 31 -1.32 -5.90 -0.17
N VAL A 32 -1.31 -6.57 0.98
CA VAL A 32 -0.13 -6.65 1.85
C VAL A 32 0.20 -8.08 2.20
N ALA A 33 1.49 -8.35 2.33
CA ALA A 33 1.97 -9.65 2.77
C ALA A 33 1.84 -9.83 4.28
N GLU A 34 2.03 -8.75 5.05
CA GLU A 34 2.05 -8.82 6.51
C GLU A 34 1.77 -7.45 7.14
N TRP A 35 0.97 -7.42 8.21
CA TRP A 35 0.82 -6.25 9.08
C TRP A 35 1.83 -6.30 10.22
N LEU A 36 2.63 -5.26 10.38
CA LEU A 36 3.69 -5.15 11.38
C LEU A 36 3.23 -4.47 12.68
N GLY A 37 2.06 -3.83 12.66
CA GLY A 37 1.47 -3.15 13.82
C GLY A 37 0.17 -2.42 13.45
N GLY A 38 -0.65 -2.09 14.45
CA GLY A 38 -1.92 -1.35 14.30
C GLY A 38 -3.08 -2.14 13.67
N GLY A 39 -2.82 -3.35 13.17
CA GLY A 39 -3.82 -4.30 12.65
C GLY A 39 -4.29 -4.01 11.22
N PRO A 40 -5.05 -4.94 10.62
CA PRO A 40 -5.56 -4.79 9.27
C PRO A 40 -6.43 -3.56 9.05
N VAL A 41 -6.38 -3.00 7.84
CA VAL A 41 -7.22 -1.87 7.44
C VAL A 41 -7.87 -2.13 6.09
N GLU A 42 -9.19 -2.20 6.10
CA GLU A 42 -10.01 -2.29 4.90
C GLU A 42 -10.52 -0.90 4.50
N ILE A 43 -10.00 -0.33 3.41
CA ILE A 43 -10.36 1.03 2.97
C ILE A 43 -11.85 1.14 2.69
N ALA A 44 -12.46 0.09 2.13
CA ALA A 44 -13.87 0.07 1.74
C ALA A 44 -14.81 0.30 2.95
N GLU A 45 -14.46 -0.20 4.13
CA GLU A 45 -15.27 -0.06 5.35
C GLU A 45 -15.41 1.40 5.81
N GLY A 46 -14.41 2.24 5.51
CA GLY A 46 -14.43 3.66 5.85
C GLY A 46 -15.06 4.57 4.81
N LYS A 47 -15.59 4.04 3.70
CA LYS A 47 -16.16 4.88 2.62
C LYS A 47 -17.26 5.80 3.16
N GLY A 48 -17.08 7.11 2.96
CA GLY A 48 -17.99 8.15 3.43
C GLY A 48 -17.94 8.45 4.94
N LYS A 49 -17.05 7.80 5.69
CA LYS A 49 -16.93 7.94 7.16
C LYS A 49 -15.53 8.34 7.61
N THR A 50 -14.52 7.79 6.94
CA THR A 50 -13.11 7.90 7.33
C THR A 50 -12.30 8.38 6.14
N ILE A 51 -11.47 9.40 6.36
CA ILE A 51 -10.47 9.81 5.39
C ILE A 51 -9.23 8.94 5.64
N HIS A 52 -8.90 8.07 4.68
CA HIS A 52 -7.69 7.27 4.73
C HIS A 52 -6.54 7.98 4.03
N VAL A 53 -5.41 8.12 4.71
CA VAL A 53 -4.16 8.63 4.14
C VAL A 53 -3.20 7.47 4.01
N VAL A 54 -3.04 6.96 2.78
CA VAL A 54 -2.13 5.86 2.48
C VAL A 54 -0.75 6.45 2.17
N VAL A 55 0.26 6.03 2.94
CA VAL A 55 1.64 6.47 2.81
C VAL A 55 2.47 5.30 2.31
N LEU A 56 2.87 5.35 1.05
CA LEU A 56 3.84 4.40 0.48
C LEU A 56 5.25 4.88 0.83
N TRP A 57 6.07 4.02 1.44
CA TRP A 57 7.42 4.38 1.90
C TRP A 57 8.40 3.23 1.69
N ALA A 58 9.69 3.54 1.68
CA ALA A 58 10.75 2.54 1.64
C ALA A 58 11.75 2.78 2.79
N SER A 59 12.29 1.68 3.33
CA SER A 59 13.38 1.70 4.29
C SER A 59 14.67 2.18 3.60
N GLU A 60 15.57 2.83 4.36
CA GLU A 60 16.88 3.27 3.87
C GLU A 60 16.89 4.43 2.86
N SER A 61 16.01 5.41 3.08
CA SER A 61 16.31 6.78 2.67
C SER A 61 16.43 7.62 3.93
N GLY A 62 17.54 8.35 4.12
CA GLY A 62 17.74 9.25 5.27
C GLY A 62 16.54 10.14 5.65
N PRO A 63 15.69 10.58 4.69
CA PRO A 63 14.45 11.32 4.97
C PRO A 63 13.31 10.51 5.63
N SER A 64 13.31 9.17 5.58
CA SER A 64 12.22 8.35 6.15
C SER A 64 12.14 8.43 7.67
N ILE A 65 13.25 8.75 8.36
CA ILE A 65 13.33 8.82 9.83
C ILE A 65 12.51 10.00 10.37
N ASP A 66 12.51 11.14 9.68
CA ASP A 66 11.83 12.35 10.16
C ASP A 66 10.33 12.38 9.84
N VAL A 67 9.94 11.67 8.77
CA VAL A 67 8.54 11.63 8.31
C VAL A 67 7.67 10.80 9.23
N ILE A 68 8.16 9.67 9.77
CA ILE A 68 7.34 8.79 10.62
C ILE A 68 6.84 9.50 11.90
N PRO A 69 7.68 10.19 12.69
CA PRO A 69 7.22 10.98 13.84
C PRO A 69 6.21 12.07 13.43
N LEU A 70 6.39 12.70 12.26
CA LEU A 70 5.46 13.70 11.75
C LEU A 70 4.09 13.10 11.42
N LEU A 71 4.05 11.94 10.77
CA LEU A 71 2.81 11.21 10.47
C LEU A 71 2.07 10.81 11.74
N THR A 72 2.79 10.34 12.76
CA THR A 72 2.18 10.05 14.08
C THR A 72 1.56 11.31 14.69
N ARG A 73 2.24 12.47 14.64
CA ARG A 73 1.67 13.74 15.10
C ARG A 73 0.45 14.16 14.28
N LEU A 74 0.49 13.96 12.97
CA LEU A 74 -0.62 14.26 12.07
C LEU A 74 -1.85 13.41 12.41
N GLY A 75 -1.68 12.11 12.62
CA GLY A 75 -2.76 11.21 13.04
C GLY A 75 -3.38 11.65 14.36
N LYS A 76 -2.57 12.03 15.35
CA LYS A 76 -3.06 12.56 16.63
C LYS A 76 -3.84 13.86 16.46
N ARG A 77 -3.33 14.79 15.64
CA ARG A 77 -3.99 16.08 15.37
C ARG A 77 -5.38 15.90 14.75
N PHE A 78 -5.57 14.88 13.91
CA PHE A 78 -6.82 14.62 13.21
C PHE A 78 -7.65 13.46 13.77
N ALA A 79 -7.30 12.94 14.95
CA ALA A 79 -8.03 11.84 15.58
C ALA A 79 -9.53 12.14 15.80
N GLY A 80 -9.88 13.41 16.05
CA GLY A 80 -11.27 13.86 16.18
C GLY A 80 -12.01 14.09 14.86
N ALA A 81 -11.34 13.97 13.71
CA ALA A 81 -11.88 14.25 12.37
C ALA A 81 -11.99 12.98 11.50
N SER A 82 -11.97 11.79 12.11
CA SER A 82 -12.04 10.50 11.41
C SER A 82 -10.98 10.33 10.31
N VAL A 83 -9.76 10.82 10.55
CA VAL A 83 -8.63 10.63 9.64
C VAL A 83 -7.78 9.46 10.14
N LYS A 84 -7.46 8.52 9.25
CA LYS A 84 -6.62 7.34 9.56
C LYS A 84 -5.44 7.27 8.60
N ILE A 85 -4.24 7.33 9.15
CA ILE A 85 -2.98 7.15 8.39
C ILE A 85 -2.66 5.66 8.33
N ILE A 86 -2.16 5.20 7.18
CA ILE A 86 -1.75 3.81 6.94
C ILE A 86 -0.40 3.84 6.23
N GLY A 87 0.61 3.18 6.80
CA GLY A 87 1.94 3.10 6.19
C GLY A 87 2.17 1.77 5.48
N ILE A 88 2.48 1.80 4.19
CA ILE A 88 2.80 0.59 3.41
C ILE A 88 4.26 0.67 2.97
N SER A 89 5.09 -0.23 3.48
CA SER A 89 6.47 -0.39 3.02
C SER A 89 6.46 -1.06 1.64
N ILE A 90 7.00 -0.36 0.65
CA ILE A 90 7.16 -0.84 -0.74
C ILE A 90 8.57 -1.40 -0.99
N ASP A 91 9.31 -1.68 0.07
CA ASP A 91 10.59 -2.37 -0.01
C ASP A 91 10.41 -3.75 -0.64
N PRO A 92 11.37 -4.22 -1.44
CA PRO A 92 11.26 -5.51 -2.10
C PRO A 92 11.32 -6.67 -1.07
N PRO A 93 10.78 -7.86 -1.43
CA PRO A 93 10.62 -8.98 -0.49
C PRO A 93 11.89 -9.36 0.29
N GLU A 94 13.07 -9.26 -0.33
CA GLU A 94 14.36 -9.54 0.28
C GLU A 94 14.74 -8.59 1.43
N LEU A 95 14.13 -7.41 1.53
CA LEU A 95 14.37 -6.45 2.60
C LEU A 95 13.34 -6.52 3.74
N ARG A 96 12.33 -7.39 3.66
CA ARG A 96 11.25 -7.48 4.66
C ARG A 96 11.74 -7.60 6.10
N GLU A 97 12.73 -8.46 6.34
CA GLU A 97 13.29 -8.63 7.69
C GLU A 97 14.03 -7.39 8.19
N LYS A 98 14.62 -6.60 7.28
CA LYS A 98 15.23 -5.30 7.62
C LYS A 98 14.14 -4.29 8.01
N VAL A 99 13.06 -4.22 7.23
CA VAL A 99 11.90 -3.37 7.53
C VAL A 99 11.27 -3.73 8.88
N LYS A 100 11.07 -5.02 9.16
CA LYS A 100 10.55 -5.51 10.45
C LYS A 100 11.40 -5.03 11.62
N ARG A 101 12.72 -5.21 11.53
CA ARG A 101 13.65 -4.73 12.56
C ARG A 101 13.58 -3.21 12.72
N TYR A 102 13.49 -2.48 11.61
CA TYR A 102 13.37 -1.02 11.65
C TYR A 102 12.07 -0.57 12.32
N VAL A 103 10.91 -1.08 11.91
CA VAL A 103 9.62 -0.77 12.53
C VAL A 103 9.62 -1.12 14.02
N LYS A 104 10.20 -2.28 14.39
CA LYS A 104 10.38 -2.66 15.79
C LYS A 104 11.26 -1.68 16.56
N SER A 105 12.33 -1.17 15.95
CA SER A 105 13.25 -0.19 16.57
C SER A 105 12.58 1.16 16.81
N LEU A 106 11.60 1.55 16.00
CA LEU A 106 10.83 2.77 16.17
C LEU A 106 9.83 2.68 17.33
N GLY A 107 9.39 1.46 17.67
CA GLY A 107 8.52 1.18 18.81
C GLY A 107 7.27 2.06 18.83
N SER A 108 6.99 2.69 19.97
CA SER A 108 5.82 3.56 20.18
C SER A 108 5.83 4.87 19.37
N THR A 109 6.90 5.15 18.63
CA THR A 109 6.97 6.30 17.70
C THR A 109 6.01 6.11 16.52
N VAL A 110 5.73 4.87 16.14
CA VAL A 110 4.76 4.52 15.11
C VAL A 110 3.36 4.46 15.73
N GLY A 111 2.55 5.48 15.48
CA GLY A 111 1.19 5.59 16.01
C GLY A 111 0.09 5.20 15.02
N PHE A 112 0.42 4.46 13.96
CA PHE A 112 -0.49 4.11 12.88
C PHE A 112 -0.21 2.69 12.35
N PRO A 113 -1.19 2.05 11.69
CA PRO A 113 -0.99 0.73 11.08
C PRO A 113 0.11 0.74 10.03
N VAL A 114 0.98 -0.28 10.08
CA VAL A 114 2.08 -0.47 9.14
C VAL A 114 2.04 -1.87 8.55
N ALA A 115 2.24 -1.98 7.25
CA ALA A 115 2.29 -3.26 6.55
C ALA A 115 3.42 -3.33 5.50
N LEU A 116 3.76 -4.56 5.13
CA LEU A 116 4.66 -4.88 4.02
C LEU A 116 3.83 -5.08 2.76
N ASP A 117 4.15 -4.36 1.69
CA ASP A 117 3.51 -4.55 0.40
C ASP A 117 3.66 -5.99 -0.12
N ASP A 118 2.63 -6.49 -0.78
CA ASP A 118 2.68 -7.81 -1.40
C ASP A 118 3.31 -7.73 -2.79
N ALA A 119 4.64 -7.78 -2.83
CA ALA A 119 5.44 -7.89 -4.05
C ALA A 119 5.10 -6.83 -5.12
N GLY A 120 4.91 -5.57 -4.71
CA GLY A 120 4.60 -4.45 -5.60
C GLY A 120 3.10 -4.23 -5.85
N SER A 121 2.21 -5.03 -5.25
CA SER A 121 0.79 -5.03 -5.61
C SER A 121 0.04 -3.77 -5.19
N THR A 122 0.21 -3.30 -3.95
CA THR A 122 -0.35 -2.00 -3.53
C THR A 122 0.36 -0.87 -4.26
N LYS A 123 1.69 -0.93 -4.38
CA LYS A 123 2.46 0.10 -5.09
C LYS A 123 1.90 0.34 -6.49
N ARG A 124 1.76 -0.72 -7.29
CA ARG A 124 1.28 -0.64 -8.68
C ARG A 124 -0.19 -0.20 -8.79
N ALA A 125 -1.00 -0.45 -7.77
CA ALA A 125 -2.37 0.04 -7.75
C ALA A 125 -2.46 1.54 -7.47
N TYR A 126 -1.45 2.12 -6.81
CA TYR A 126 -1.45 3.50 -6.33
C TYR A 126 -0.46 4.44 -7.05
N LEU A 127 0.54 3.90 -7.77
CA LEU A 127 1.58 4.59 -8.54
C LEU A 127 1.84 3.84 -9.85
#